data_AF-A0AAD0IED4-F1
#
_entry.id   AF-A0AAD0IED4-F1
#
_cell.length_a   1.000
_cell.length_b   1.000
_cell.length_c   1.000
_cell.angle_alpha   90.00
_cell.angle_beta   90.00
_cell.angle_gamma   90.00
#
_symmetry.space_group_name_H-M   'P 1'
#
loop_
_entity.id
_entity.type
_entity.pdbx_description
1 polymer ?
#
loop_
_entity_poly.entity_id
_entity_poly.type
_entity_poly.pdbx_seq_one_letter_code
_entity_poly.pdbx_strand_id
1 'polypeptide(L)'
;MKEYQLNVDPRILELLGPNLYTNIYYVLAELIANAYDADAKNVYIIANPDDIRIEDDGHGMSYEKGDITKYLNIAGVSRVKETDSFSKSGTRRKMGRKGVGKLAALSVSENVDILTVADGEKSGFVLSRHPDEGSKLKPISESDIKFEHVKNHGSAIVMRNPQYRLHKTLSAVKRNLLKIFPLVNADFRIHVVRGKETVLVDNFDTNVMSELGTLITLGDEYSPLINLVPDPYPHKRPDLVSSIDEKTIPRVMMGNDGVEHEYTIKIAGWIGTYRTTRGRKAEISDFPDNFISLFANKKMGEFNILPVVGQNKLNEVYVVGQLHVDIFELTELPDMALSNRQGYKSDDPRYLAVLDYVRKELLTEILKKREVFTDTANAGKKRRKQEEQKGNEEKLRQNIDAFRKRASEEAADDLLNQGSDLSREAIEKAISNSFNKNSPNLGLKSVVDAQKKKILISQTAADKTFADIIYQMLIFNNAIADEILYTNCDDEVCRVPEGKGVYEYLRDFFVESYSAQKIFVLFVTSENTKMSWGAITEIGASWITQVDHKIFNVHPFKPEHPLNNDLQWQNTNREEATKGELWMLPLNADVFCQKIEAVCDAFGYKKNSRAVNKAHLGTIISIRNS
;
A
#
# COMPACT_ATOMS: atom_id res chain seq x y z
N MET A 1 22.32 -33.41 48.14
CA MET A 1 22.66 -32.19 47.36
C MET A 1 21.70 -31.09 47.80
N LYS A 2 22.09 -29.81 47.86
CA LYS A 2 21.11 -28.76 48.17
C LYS A 2 20.21 -28.56 46.96
N GLU A 3 18.90 -28.60 47.16
CA GLU A 3 17.89 -28.32 46.15
C GLU A 3 17.30 -26.94 46.39
N TYR A 4 17.02 -26.21 45.31
CA TYR A 4 16.48 -24.86 45.34
C TYR A 4 15.26 -24.80 44.42
N GLN A 5 14.11 -24.39 44.95
CA GLN A 5 12.88 -24.23 44.18
C GLN A 5 12.72 -22.78 43.73
N LEU A 6 12.39 -22.59 42.45
CA LEU A 6 12.05 -21.30 41.88
C LEU A 6 10.57 -21.00 42.14
N ASN A 7 10.29 -19.98 42.94
CA ASN A 7 8.93 -19.47 43.15
C ASN A 7 8.70 -18.26 42.26
N VAL A 8 7.74 -18.35 41.34
CA VAL A 8 7.33 -17.24 40.48
C VAL A 8 6.12 -16.56 41.09
N ASP A 9 6.23 -15.26 41.34
CA ASP A 9 5.15 -14.46 41.91
C ASP A 9 4.07 -14.18 40.85
N PRO A 10 2.76 -14.30 41.17
CA PRO A 10 1.66 -13.96 40.27
C PRO A 10 1.74 -12.55 39.67
N ARG A 11 2.44 -11.61 40.32
CA ARG A 11 2.75 -10.26 39.78
C ARG A 11 3.52 -10.29 38.46
N ILE A 12 4.11 -11.42 38.05
CA ILE A 12 4.67 -11.56 36.70
C ILE A 12 3.61 -11.31 35.61
N LEU A 13 2.33 -11.54 35.90
CA LEU A 13 1.22 -11.25 34.99
C LEU A 13 1.07 -9.75 34.73
N GLU A 14 1.38 -8.90 35.72
CA GLU A 14 1.40 -7.45 35.57
C GLU A 14 2.52 -6.99 34.62
N LEU A 15 3.69 -7.62 34.72
CA LEU A 15 4.86 -7.29 33.89
C LEU A 15 4.71 -7.78 32.46
N LEU A 16 4.07 -8.93 32.26
CA LEU A 16 3.90 -9.53 30.94
C LEU A 16 2.68 -8.95 30.21
N GLY A 17 1.57 -8.70 30.90
CA GLY A 17 0.28 -8.32 30.28
C GLY A 17 0.38 -7.17 29.27
N PRO A 18 0.74 -5.94 29.68
CA PRO A 18 0.64 -4.74 28.82
C PRO A 18 1.52 -4.76 27.56
N ASN A 19 2.63 -5.51 27.56
CA ASN A 19 3.64 -5.47 26.49
C ASN A 19 3.65 -6.73 25.61
N LEU A 20 2.80 -7.72 25.90
CA LEU A 20 2.78 -8.98 25.14
C LEU A 20 2.27 -8.79 23.70
N TYR A 21 1.24 -7.96 23.51
CA TYR A 21 0.59 -7.77 22.22
C TYR A 21 0.31 -6.30 21.93
N THR A 22 0.77 -5.84 20.78
CA THR A 22 0.56 -4.47 20.26
C THR A 22 -0.79 -4.28 19.56
N ASN A 23 -1.48 -5.38 19.23
CA ASN A 23 -2.76 -5.37 18.53
C ASN A 23 -3.70 -6.45 19.09
N ILE A 24 -4.94 -6.07 19.39
CA ILE A 24 -5.99 -6.96 19.93
C ILE A 24 -6.23 -8.19 19.05
N TYR A 25 -6.07 -8.09 17.73
CA TYR A 25 -6.32 -9.24 16.86
C TYR A 25 -5.30 -10.38 17.07
N TYR A 26 -4.08 -10.09 17.54
CA TYR A 26 -3.14 -11.14 17.96
C TYR A 26 -3.61 -11.84 19.25
N VAL A 27 -4.25 -11.10 20.15
CA VAL A 27 -4.86 -11.68 21.36
C VAL A 27 -6.01 -12.58 20.96
N LEU A 28 -6.89 -12.12 20.06
CA LEU A 28 -7.96 -12.95 19.50
C LEU A 28 -7.39 -14.22 18.86
N ALA A 29 -6.19 -14.17 18.25
CA ALA A 29 -5.53 -15.34 17.67
C ALA A 29 -5.17 -16.41 18.66
N GLU A 30 -4.68 -16.02 19.82
CA GLU A 30 -4.41 -16.97 20.89
C GLU A 30 -5.70 -17.62 21.38
N LEU A 31 -6.77 -16.84 21.54
CA LEU A 31 -8.04 -17.36 22.07
C LEU A 31 -8.76 -18.26 21.06
N ILE A 32 -8.78 -17.88 19.78
CA ILE A 32 -9.33 -18.70 18.68
C ILE A 32 -8.52 -19.98 18.49
N ALA A 33 -7.19 -19.93 18.59
CA ALA A 33 -6.35 -21.12 18.52
C ALA A 33 -6.65 -22.11 19.65
N ASN A 34 -6.92 -21.62 20.88
CA ASN A 34 -7.33 -22.47 21.98
C ASN A 34 -8.68 -23.15 21.72
N ALA A 35 -9.63 -22.43 21.14
CA ALA A 35 -10.92 -23.01 20.72
C ALA A 35 -10.74 -24.07 19.63
N TYR A 36 -9.85 -23.83 18.67
CA TYR A 36 -9.50 -24.81 17.63
C TYR A 36 -8.90 -26.09 18.23
N ASP A 37 -7.96 -25.94 19.18
CA ASP A 37 -7.33 -27.04 19.91
C ASP A 37 -8.31 -27.81 20.80
N ALA A 38 -9.38 -27.15 21.25
CA ALA A 38 -10.49 -27.73 22.01
C ALA A 38 -11.54 -28.42 21.13
N ASP A 39 -11.25 -28.63 19.83
CA ASP A 39 -12.14 -29.25 18.84
C ASP A 39 -13.46 -28.49 18.60
N ALA A 40 -13.49 -27.17 18.87
CA ALA A 40 -14.67 -26.33 18.60
C ALA A 40 -15.01 -26.28 17.10
N LYS A 41 -16.28 -26.12 16.76
CA LYS A 41 -16.77 -25.84 15.40
C LYS A 41 -17.17 -24.39 15.20
N ASN A 42 -17.58 -23.72 16.27
CA ASN A 42 -18.04 -22.33 16.23
C ASN A 42 -17.35 -21.54 17.35
N VAL A 43 -16.78 -20.40 16.97
CA VAL A 43 -16.23 -19.42 17.90
C VAL A 43 -16.98 -18.12 17.73
N TYR A 44 -17.48 -17.54 18.82
CA TYR A 44 -18.24 -16.31 18.85
C TYR A 44 -17.38 -15.21 19.49
N ILE A 45 -17.07 -14.17 18.73
CA ILE A 45 -16.42 -12.94 19.18
C ILE A 45 -17.51 -11.91 19.39
N ILE A 46 -17.83 -11.63 20.64
CA ILE A 46 -18.95 -10.78 21.04
C ILE A 46 -18.37 -9.48 21.58
N ALA A 47 -18.71 -8.36 20.93
CA ALA A 47 -18.28 -7.03 21.33
C ALA A 47 -19.41 -6.29 22.04
N ASN A 48 -19.39 -6.34 23.37
CA ASN A 48 -20.33 -5.64 24.24
C ASN A 48 -19.78 -4.25 24.63
N PRO A 49 -20.61 -3.36 25.24
CA PRO A 49 -20.13 -2.07 25.73
C PRO A 49 -19.02 -2.20 26.77
N ASP A 50 -19.18 -3.12 27.72
CA ASP A 50 -18.32 -3.26 28.90
C ASP A 50 -17.36 -4.45 28.83
N ASP A 51 -17.53 -5.34 27.85
CA ASP A 51 -16.64 -6.49 27.67
C ASP A 51 -16.47 -6.91 26.21
N ILE A 52 -15.38 -7.66 25.98
CA ILE A 52 -15.21 -8.44 24.76
C ILE A 52 -15.16 -9.90 25.19
N ARG A 53 -16.08 -10.71 24.66
CA ARG A 53 -16.26 -12.11 25.06
C ARG A 53 -15.96 -13.02 23.89
N ILE A 54 -15.13 -14.03 24.13
CA ILE A 54 -14.84 -15.09 23.16
C ILE A 54 -15.46 -16.37 23.70
N GLU A 55 -16.48 -16.91 23.01
CA GLU A 55 -17.09 -18.20 23.35
C GLU A 55 -16.78 -19.25 22.29
N ASP A 56 -16.49 -20.47 22.72
CA ASP A 56 -16.33 -21.62 21.84
C ASP A 56 -17.22 -22.78 22.25
N ASP A 57 -17.64 -23.58 21.27
CA ASP A 57 -18.39 -24.83 21.48
C ASP A 57 -17.47 -26.07 21.52
N GLY A 58 -16.24 -25.92 22.00
CA GLY A 58 -15.29 -27.01 22.19
C GLY A 58 -15.63 -27.89 23.38
N HIS A 59 -14.74 -28.81 23.74
CA HIS A 59 -15.00 -29.81 24.78
C HIS A 59 -15.06 -29.26 26.23
N GLY A 60 -14.73 -27.98 26.46
CA GLY A 60 -14.67 -27.38 27.80
C GLY A 60 -13.55 -27.92 28.70
N MET A 61 -13.50 -27.52 29.97
CA MET A 61 -12.51 -27.99 30.94
C MET A 61 -13.20 -28.47 32.22
N SER A 62 -12.94 -29.71 32.62
CA SER A 62 -13.41 -30.28 33.88
C SER A 62 -12.46 -29.93 35.03
N TYR A 63 -13.02 -29.49 36.17
CA TYR A 63 -12.25 -29.30 37.40
C TYR A 63 -11.93 -30.66 38.02
N GLU A 64 -12.92 -31.56 38.10
CA GLU A 64 -12.77 -32.91 38.67
C GLU A 64 -11.71 -33.77 37.96
N LYS A 65 -11.67 -33.72 36.61
CA LYS A 65 -10.69 -34.46 35.80
C LYS A 65 -9.34 -33.74 35.69
N GLY A 66 -9.19 -32.58 36.33
CA GLY A 66 -7.94 -31.82 36.42
C GLY A 66 -7.58 -31.01 35.18
N ASP A 67 -8.51 -30.77 34.25
CA ASP A 67 -8.25 -29.97 33.04
C ASP A 67 -8.01 -28.50 33.37
N ILE A 68 -8.69 -27.96 34.40
CA ILE A 68 -8.43 -26.62 34.93
C ILE A 68 -6.99 -26.48 35.43
N THR A 69 -6.48 -27.47 36.17
CA THR A 69 -5.10 -27.48 36.66
C THR A 69 -4.10 -27.51 35.50
N LYS A 70 -4.36 -28.30 34.46
CA LYS A 70 -3.55 -28.31 33.23
C LYS A 70 -3.61 -26.96 32.52
N TYR A 71 -4.78 -26.35 32.41
CA TYR A 71 -4.96 -25.04 31.82
C TYR A 71 -4.17 -23.98 32.58
N LEU A 72 -4.19 -23.99 33.92
CA LEU A 72 -3.47 -23.03 34.76
C LEU A 72 -1.96 -23.27 34.84
N ASN A 73 -1.45 -24.40 34.34
CA ASN A 73 -0.01 -24.63 34.24
C ASN A 73 0.61 -23.71 33.16
N ILE A 74 1.06 -22.53 33.56
CA ILE A 74 1.66 -21.50 32.69
C ILE A 74 3.05 -21.95 32.23
N ALA A 75 3.42 -21.63 30.98
CA ALA A 75 4.70 -22.00 30.38
C ALA A 75 4.96 -23.51 30.24
N GLY A 76 3.96 -24.36 30.53
CA GLY A 76 4.01 -25.79 30.25
C GLY A 76 4.08 -26.05 28.75
N VAL A 77 5.01 -26.92 28.34
CA VAL A 77 5.09 -27.39 26.95
C VAL A 77 3.94 -28.37 26.71
N SER A 78 3.02 -28.02 25.82
CA SER A 78 1.84 -28.84 25.51
C SER A 78 2.14 -30.00 24.56
N ARG A 79 3.30 -29.97 23.88
CA ARG A 79 3.74 -30.95 22.89
C ARG A 79 5.18 -31.34 23.13
N VAL A 80 5.41 -32.55 23.64
CA VAL A 80 6.76 -33.10 23.84
C VAL A 80 7.01 -34.24 22.87
N LYS A 81 5.97 -35.04 22.58
CA LYS A 81 5.98 -36.13 21.61
C LYS A 81 4.97 -35.89 20.49
N GLU A 82 5.12 -36.59 19.38
CA GLU A 82 4.21 -36.43 18.23
C GLU A 82 2.76 -36.85 18.54
N THR A 83 2.57 -37.78 19.47
CA THR A 83 1.23 -38.15 19.98
C THR A 83 0.52 -36.98 20.67
N ASP A 84 1.27 -36.02 21.23
CA ASP A 84 0.72 -34.84 21.91
C ASP A 84 0.34 -33.73 20.92
N SER A 85 0.81 -33.85 19.66
CA SER A 85 0.61 -32.87 18.60
C SER A 85 -0.83 -32.79 18.10
N PHE A 86 -1.71 -33.70 18.50
CA PHE A 86 -3.11 -33.77 18.05
C PHE A 86 -4.11 -33.36 19.13
N SER A 87 -5.25 -32.81 18.71
CA SER A 87 -6.40 -32.49 19.57
C SER A 87 -7.01 -33.75 20.19
N LYS A 88 -7.97 -33.60 21.12
CA LYS A 88 -8.57 -34.75 21.83
C LYS A 88 -9.30 -35.68 20.86
N SER A 89 -9.89 -35.14 19.80
CA SER A 89 -10.52 -35.93 18.73
C SER A 89 -9.51 -36.70 17.85
N GLY A 90 -8.24 -36.32 17.86
CA GLY A 90 -7.20 -36.83 16.95
C GLY A 90 -7.28 -36.29 15.52
N THR A 91 -8.28 -35.45 15.20
CA THR A 91 -8.52 -34.99 13.83
C THR A 91 -7.75 -33.73 13.46
N ARG A 92 -7.32 -32.95 14.45
CA ARG A 92 -6.62 -31.67 14.26
C ARG A 92 -5.23 -31.71 14.87
N ARG A 93 -4.24 -31.15 14.18
CA ARG A 93 -2.95 -30.79 14.80
C ARG A 93 -3.14 -29.55 15.67
N LYS A 94 -2.65 -29.57 16.91
CA LYS A 94 -2.73 -28.45 17.85
C LYS A 94 -1.90 -27.26 17.37
N MET A 95 -2.45 -26.06 17.57
CA MET A 95 -1.78 -24.77 17.35
C MET A 95 -0.96 -24.32 18.56
N GLY A 96 -1.31 -24.74 19.78
CA GLY A 96 -0.60 -24.40 21.02
C GLY A 96 0.70 -25.18 21.24
N ARG A 97 1.78 -24.50 21.68
CA ARG A 97 3.06 -25.13 22.13
C ARG A 97 3.48 -24.76 23.56
N LYS A 98 3.54 -23.46 23.87
CA LYS A 98 4.22 -22.91 25.08
C LYS A 98 3.28 -22.62 26.27
N GLY A 99 1.96 -22.79 26.11
CA GLY A 99 1.01 -22.54 27.20
C GLY A 99 0.91 -21.10 27.72
N VAL A 100 1.50 -20.09 27.07
CA VAL A 100 1.43 -18.67 27.50
C VAL A 100 0.27 -17.88 26.87
N GLY A 101 -0.30 -18.37 25.76
CA GLY A 101 -1.36 -17.67 25.00
C GLY A 101 -2.63 -17.38 25.81
N LYS A 102 -2.92 -18.20 26.83
CA LYS A 102 -4.01 -17.98 27.79
C LYS A 102 -3.92 -16.65 28.56
N LEU A 103 -2.72 -16.08 28.68
CA LEU A 103 -2.49 -14.81 29.36
C LEU A 103 -2.65 -13.61 28.43
N ALA A 104 -2.78 -13.82 27.10
CA ALA A 104 -2.92 -12.75 26.12
C ALA A 104 -4.12 -11.85 26.42
N ALA A 105 -5.21 -12.40 26.97
CA ALA A 105 -6.39 -11.64 27.36
C ALA A 105 -6.08 -10.55 28.41
N LEU A 106 -5.05 -10.74 29.25
CA LEU A 106 -4.62 -9.75 30.24
C LEU A 106 -3.90 -8.54 29.62
N SER A 107 -3.50 -8.61 28.35
CA SER A 107 -3.02 -7.43 27.61
C SER A 107 -4.16 -6.51 27.17
N VAL A 108 -5.40 -7.02 27.19
CA VAL A 108 -6.60 -6.30 26.75
C VAL A 108 -7.42 -5.85 27.94
N SER A 109 -7.48 -6.63 29.02
CA SER A 109 -8.30 -6.32 30.21
C SER A 109 -7.56 -6.65 31.48
N GLU A 110 -7.85 -5.90 32.53
CA GLU A 110 -7.26 -6.16 33.84
C GLU A 110 -7.77 -7.44 34.48
N ASN A 111 -9.07 -7.67 34.34
CA ASN A 111 -9.78 -8.82 34.84
C ASN A 111 -10.40 -9.58 33.67
N VAL A 112 -10.19 -10.89 33.66
CA VAL A 112 -10.67 -11.79 32.61
C VAL A 112 -11.41 -12.94 33.28
N ASP A 113 -12.70 -13.07 33.03
CA ASP A 113 -13.48 -14.19 33.54
C ASP A 113 -13.26 -15.39 32.61
N ILE A 114 -12.88 -16.53 33.17
CA ILE A 114 -12.79 -17.81 32.48
C ILE A 114 -13.97 -18.64 32.94
N LEU A 115 -14.85 -19.00 31.99
CA LEU A 115 -16.06 -19.79 32.22
C LEU A 115 -15.97 -21.05 31.37
N THR A 116 -16.39 -22.19 31.89
CA THR A 116 -16.33 -23.44 31.11
C THR A 116 -17.36 -24.46 31.55
N VAL A 117 -17.80 -25.28 30.59
CA VAL A 117 -18.72 -26.41 30.80
C VAL A 117 -18.13 -27.64 30.11
N ALA A 118 -17.88 -28.71 30.85
CA ALA A 118 -17.42 -29.99 30.32
C ALA A 118 -18.28 -31.13 30.87
N ASP A 119 -18.87 -31.94 29.99
CA ASP A 119 -19.73 -33.07 30.39
C ASP A 119 -20.84 -32.69 31.41
N GLY A 120 -21.32 -31.44 31.37
CA GLY A 120 -22.32 -30.89 32.31
C GLY A 120 -21.75 -30.26 33.59
N GLU A 121 -20.46 -30.47 33.89
CA GLU A 121 -19.75 -29.82 34.99
C GLU A 121 -19.46 -28.36 34.64
N LYS A 122 -19.80 -27.43 35.55
CA LYS A 122 -19.55 -26.01 35.38
C LYS A 122 -18.39 -25.55 36.26
N SER A 123 -17.44 -24.82 35.69
CA SER A 123 -16.34 -24.21 36.46
C SER A 123 -16.00 -22.82 35.95
N GLY A 124 -15.56 -21.94 36.84
CA GLY A 124 -15.20 -20.58 36.48
C GLY A 124 -14.36 -19.84 37.51
N PHE A 125 -13.50 -18.94 37.04
CA PHE A 125 -12.59 -18.15 37.86
C PHE A 125 -12.17 -16.86 37.16
N VAL A 126 -11.70 -15.89 37.94
CA VAL A 126 -11.17 -14.61 37.42
C VAL A 126 -9.65 -14.66 37.35
N LEU A 127 -9.09 -14.40 36.18
CA LEU A 127 -7.68 -14.06 35.98
C LEU A 127 -7.51 -12.55 36.08
N SER A 128 -6.64 -12.08 36.97
CA SER A 128 -6.38 -10.65 37.18
C SER A 128 -4.90 -10.32 37.05
N ARG A 129 -4.57 -9.12 36.54
CA ARG A 129 -3.21 -8.55 36.64
C ARG A 129 -2.83 -8.24 38.09
N HIS A 130 -3.81 -7.93 38.93
CA HIS A 130 -3.64 -7.63 40.34
C HIS A 130 -4.49 -8.62 41.17
N PRO A 131 -3.98 -9.82 41.46
CA PRO A 131 -4.71 -10.81 42.24
C PRO A 131 -4.86 -10.34 43.70
N ASP A 132 -6.09 -10.42 44.23
CA ASP A 132 -6.44 -9.96 45.57
C ASP A 132 -5.88 -10.85 46.72
N GLU A 133 -5.64 -12.14 46.46
CA GLU A 133 -5.27 -13.15 47.48
C GLU A 133 -4.02 -13.98 47.10
N GLY A 134 -2.88 -13.32 46.88
CA GLY A 134 -1.62 -14.01 46.59
C GLY A 134 -1.73 -14.92 45.36
N SER A 135 -1.52 -16.24 45.52
CA SER A 135 -1.56 -17.21 44.42
C SER A 135 -2.93 -17.85 44.15
N LYS A 136 -4.00 -17.44 44.85
CA LYS A 136 -5.35 -18.00 44.65
C LYS A 136 -6.17 -17.14 43.68
N LEU A 137 -6.87 -17.79 42.76
CA LEU A 137 -7.79 -17.13 41.83
C LEU A 137 -9.19 -17.02 42.45
N LYS A 138 -9.86 -15.90 42.18
CA LYS A 138 -11.24 -15.67 42.65
C LYS A 138 -12.21 -16.60 41.89
N PRO A 139 -12.98 -17.46 42.57
CA PRO A 139 -13.94 -18.35 41.91
C PRO A 139 -15.18 -17.59 41.42
N ILE A 140 -15.83 -18.13 40.39
CA ILE A 140 -17.13 -17.67 39.87
C ILE A 140 -18.16 -18.77 40.16
N SER A 141 -19.29 -18.40 40.77
CA SER A 141 -20.35 -19.34 41.13
C SER A 141 -20.99 -19.98 39.89
N GLU A 142 -21.40 -21.24 39.99
CA GLU A 142 -22.01 -21.98 38.86
C GLU A 142 -23.26 -21.32 38.28
N SER A 143 -24.02 -20.59 39.10
CA SER A 143 -25.19 -19.80 38.68
C SER A 143 -24.83 -18.66 37.73
N ASP A 144 -23.58 -18.18 37.77
CA ASP A 144 -23.08 -17.06 36.98
C ASP A 144 -22.29 -17.52 35.74
N ILE A 145 -22.07 -18.83 35.61
CA ILE A 145 -21.50 -19.45 34.41
C ILE A 145 -22.59 -19.48 33.33
N LYS A 146 -22.63 -18.39 32.55
CA LYS A 146 -23.60 -18.14 31.48
C LYS A 146 -22.87 -17.88 30.16
N PHE A 147 -23.38 -18.52 29.13
CA PHE A 147 -22.97 -18.36 27.74
C PHE A 147 -24.07 -17.65 26.97
N GLU A 148 -23.70 -16.85 25.97
CA GLU A 148 -24.65 -16.13 25.11
C GLU A 148 -25.11 -16.98 23.93
N HIS A 149 -24.19 -17.75 23.33
CA HIS A 149 -24.47 -18.55 22.12
C HIS A 149 -24.27 -20.05 22.32
N VAL A 150 -23.34 -20.46 23.17
CA VAL A 150 -23.03 -21.86 23.46
C VAL A 150 -23.98 -22.39 24.55
N LYS A 151 -24.35 -23.68 24.50
CA LYS A 151 -25.38 -24.25 25.42
C LYS A 151 -24.89 -25.39 26.30
N ASN A 152 -24.24 -26.39 25.73
CA ASN A 152 -24.06 -27.69 26.39
C ASN A 152 -22.63 -27.93 26.90
N HIS A 153 -21.63 -27.52 26.13
CA HIS A 153 -20.21 -27.69 26.44
C HIS A 153 -19.43 -26.57 25.74
N GLY A 154 -18.30 -26.16 26.31
CA GLY A 154 -17.49 -25.10 25.74
C GLY A 154 -16.79 -24.25 26.79
N SER A 155 -16.09 -23.21 26.33
CA SER A 155 -15.46 -22.22 27.20
C SER A 155 -15.78 -20.80 26.74
N ALA A 156 -15.77 -19.87 27.69
CA ALA A 156 -15.90 -18.45 27.43
C ALA A 156 -14.81 -17.68 28.17
N ILE A 157 -14.16 -16.77 27.45
CA ILE A 157 -13.15 -15.86 27.96
C ILE A 157 -13.72 -14.45 27.86
N VAL A 158 -13.99 -13.82 29.00
CA VAL A 158 -14.67 -12.53 29.09
C VAL A 158 -13.68 -11.46 29.55
N MET A 159 -13.21 -10.65 28.61
CA MET A 159 -12.29 -9.54 28.87
C MET A 159 -13.08 -8.32 29.35
N ARG A 160 -13.08 -8.07 30.67
CA ARG A 160 -13.88 -7.02 31.32
C ARG A 160 -13.19 -5.66 31.24
N ASN A 161 -13.97 -4.63 30.93
CA ASN A 161 -13.52 -3.24 30.78
C ASN A 161 -12.26 -3.12 29.90
N PRO A 162 -12.32 -3.55 28.63
CA PRO A 162 -11.10 -3.67 27.85
C PRO A 162 -10.42 -2.32 27.61
N GLN A 163 -9.10 -2.27 27.60
CA GLN A 163 -8.32 -1.05 27.35
C GLN A 163 -8.35 -0.68 25.86
N TYR A 164 -8.54 -1.68 25.00
CA TYR A 164 -8.67 -1.53 23.55
C TYR A 164 -10.01 -2.11 23.08
N ARG A 165 -10.65 -1.47 22.10
CA ARG A 165 -11.90 -1.97 21.50
C ARG A 165 -11.63 -2.50 20.10
N LEU A 166 -12.46 -3.45 19.65
CA LEU A 166 -12.49 -3.87 18.25
C LEU A 166 -12.92 -2.69 17.36
N HIS A 167 -12.52 -2.74 16.09
CA HIS A 167 -12.89 -1.71 15.11
C HIS A 167 -14.42 -1.44 15.09
N LYS A 168 -14.82 -0.19 14.82
CA LYS A 168 -16.22 0.26 14.90
C LYS A 168 -17.18 -0.43 13.92
N THR A 169 -16.66 -0.99 12.85
CA THR A 169 -17.44 -1.72 11.83
C THR A 169 -17.11 -3.21 11.84
N LEU A 170 -18.15 -4.06 11.80
CA LEU A 170 -17.98 -5.52 11.74
C LEU A 170 -17.24 -5.96 10.46
N SER A 171 -17.40 -5.23 9.35
CA SER A 171 -16.69 -5.52 8.11
C SER A 171 -15.17 -5.38 8.25
N ALA A 172 -14.68 -4.39 9.01
CA ALA A 172 -13.25 -4.24 9.24
C ALA A 172 -12.72 -5.32 10.19
N VAL A 173 -13.48 -5.66 11.25
CA VAL A 173 -13.15 -6.79 12.13
C VAL A 173 -13.05 -8.08 11.32
N LYS A 174 -14.03 -8.36 10.45
CA LYS A 174 -14.00 -9.51 9.52
C LYS A 174 -12.74 -9.47 8.64
N ARG A 175 -12.41 -8.34 8.00
CA ARG A 175 -11.20 -8.22 7.16
C ARG A 175 -9.92 -8.49 7.95
N ASN A 176 -9.78 -7.94 9.15
CA ASN A 176 -8.58 -8.15 9.97
C ASN A 176 -8.48 -9.59 10.50
N LEU A 177 -9.60 -10.20 10.89
CA LEU A 177 -9.62 -11.60 11.29
C LEU A 177 -9.25 -12.51 10.10
N LEU A 178 -9.80 -12.26 8.92
CA LEU A 178 -9.46 -12.98 7.69
C LEU A 178 -7.95 -12.95 7.41
N LYS A 179 -7.31 -11.79 7.59
CA LYS A 179 -5.85 -11.65 7.43
C LYS A 179 -5.05 -12.56 8.38
N ILE A 180 -5.61 -12.94 9.54
CA ILE A 180 -4.91 -13.71 10.58
C ILE A 180 -5.31 -15.19 10.62
N PHE A 181 -6.56 -15.52 10.27
CA PHE A 181 -7.09 -16.89 10.26
C PHE A 181 -7.55 -17.27 8.86
N PRO A 182 -6.68 -17.87 8.02
CA PRO A 182 -7.09 -18.45 6.76
C PRO A 182 -7.87 -19.77 6.94
N LEU A 183 -7.76 -20.43 8.10
CA LEU A 183 -8.35 -21.76 8.34
C LEU A 183 -9.88 -21.77 8.57
N VAL A 184 -10.57 -20.70 8.23
CA VAL A 184 -11.99 -20.60 8.52
C VAL A 184 -12.77 -21.28 7.40
N ASN A 185 -13.42 -22.39 7.74
CA ASN A 185 -14.14 -23.25 6.80
C ASN A 185 -15.43 -23.83 7.44
N ALA A 186 -16.08 -24.79 6.78
CA ALA A 186 -17.30 -25.40 7.29
C ALA A 186 -17.14 -26.10 8.66
N ASP A 187 -15.95 -26.57 9.00
CA ASP A 187 -15.63 -27.31 10.22
C ASP A 187 -15.09 -26.41 11.36
N PHE A 188 -14.74 -25.16 11.06
CA PHE A 188 -14.32 -24.17 12.05
C PHE A 188 -14.72 -22.75 11.61
N ARG A 189 -15.75 -22.20 12.23
CA ARG A 189 -16.38 -20.93 11.86
C ARG A 189 -16.22 -19.88 12.94
N ILE A 190 -16.00 -18.63 12.53
CA ILE A 190 -15.89 -17.50 13.44
C ILE A 190 -17.06 -16.54 13.21
N HIS A 191 -17.83 -16.29 14.26
CA HIS A 191 -18.96 -15.39 14.27
C HIS A 191 -18.56 -14.12 15.01
N VAL A 192 -18.69 -12.96 14.39
CA VAL A 192 -18.45 -11.66 15.03
C VAL A 192 -19.78 -11.00 15.32
N VAL A 193 -20.08 -10.75 16.60
CA VAL A 193 -21.37 -10.28 17.09
C VAL A 193 -21.21 -8.90 17.73
N ARG A 194 -22.09 -7.96 17.39
CA ARG A 194 -22.20 -6.65 18.07
C ARG A 194 -23.66 -6.25 18.16
N GLY A 195 -24.20 -6.28 19.38
CA GLY A 195 -25.63 -6.06 19.60
C GLY A 195 -26.46 -7.11 18.85
N LYS A 196 -27.23 -6.67 17.84
CA LYS A 196 -28.05 -7.56 17.00
C LYS A 196 -27.38 -7.95 15.68
N GLU A 197 -26.25 -7.33 15.35
CA GLU A 197 -25.55 -7.59 14.10
C GLU A 197 -24.58 -8.75 14.27
N THR A 198 -24.61 -9.68 13.32
CA THR A 198 -23.68 -10.81 13.28
C THR A 198 -23.08 -10.91 11.89
N VAL A 199 -21.76 -11.07 11.83
CA VAL A 199 -21.02 -11.31 10.60
C VAL A 199 -20.28 -12.64 10.72
N LEU A 200 -20.53 -13.52 9.76
CA LEU A 200 -19.84 -14.79 9.65
C LEU A 200 -18.54 -14.60 8.85
N VAL A 201 -17.48 -15.18 9.39
CA VAL A 201 -16.22 -15.46 8.69
C VAL A 201 -16.25 -16.95 8.38
N ASP A 202 -16.30 -17.32 7.09
CA ASP A 202 -16.50 -18.71 6.63
C ASP A 202 -15.78 -19.06 5.31
N ASN A 203 -15.23 -18.08 4.59
CA ASN A 203 -14.62 -18.32 3.28
C ASN A 203 -13.54 -17.27 2.96
N PHE A 204 -12.33 -17.49 3.48
CA PHE A 204 -11.20 -16.58 3.28
C PHE A 204 -10.74 -16.53 1.82
N ASP A 205 -10.52 -17.70 1.23
CA ASP A 205 -9.95 -17.85 -0.10
C ASP A 205 -10.79 -17.13 -1.16
N THR A 206 -12.10 -17.35 -1.16
CA THR A 206 -12.99 -16.72 -2.16
C THR A 206 -12.92 -15.19 -2.09
N ASN A 207 -12.88 -14.62 -0.89
CA ASN A 207 -12.83 -13.16 -0.73
C ASN A 207 -11.53 -12.59 -1.29
N VAL A 208 -10.38 -13.16 -0.91
CA VAL A 208 -9.08 -12.62 -1.33
C VAL A 208 -8.83 -12.87 -2.82
N MET A 209 -9.06 -14.09 -3.30
CA MET A 209 -8.81 -14.45 -4.70
C MET A 209 -9.66 -13.61 -5.66
N SER A 210 -10.90 -13.28 -5.27
CA SER A 210 -11.78 -12.44 -6.09
C SER A 210 -11.23 -11.04 -6.35
N GLU A 211 -10.27 -10.56 -5.56
CA GLU A 211 -9.68 -9.22 -5.65
C GLU A 211 -8.34 -9.20 -6.39
N LEU A 212 -7.77 -10.37 -6.70
CA LEU A 212 -6.47 -10.49 -7.34
C LEU A 212 -6.54 -10.31 -8.86
N GLY A 213 -5.44 -9.80 -9.43
CA GLY A 213 -5.19 -9.77 -10.87
C GLY A 213 -4.15 -10.79 -11.31
N THR A 214 -3.31 -11.25 -10.39
CA THR A 214 -2.29 -12.27 -10.61
C THR A 214 -2.18 -13.21 -9.42
N LEU A 215 -1.76 -14.44 -9.66
CA LEU A 215 -1.60 -15.47 -8.62
C LEU A 215 -0.55 -16.51 -9.01
N ILE A 216 0.26 -16.94 -8.05
CA ILE A 216 1.09 -18.14 -8.11
C ILE A 216 0.69 -19.00 -6.91
N THR A 217 0.23 -20.23 -7.17
CA THR A 217 -0.02 -21.24 -6.12
C THR A 217 1.13 -22.23 -6.07
N LEU A 218 1.48 -22.71 -4.88
CA LEU A 218 2.55 -23.66 -4.60
C LEU A 218 1.95 -24.90 -3.93
N GLY A 219 2.05 -26.04 -4.59
CA GLY A 219 1.56 -27.33 -4.12
C GLY A 219 0.09 -27.60 -4.46
N ASP A 220 -0.25 -28.88 -4.56
CA ASP A 220 -1.57 -29.37 -5.03
C ASP A 220 -2.75 -28.89 -4.17
N GLU A 221 -2.54 -28.72 -2.86
CA GLU A 221 -3.57 -28.22 -1.93
C GLU A 221 -4.09 -26.83 -2.35
N TYR A 222 -3.22 -25.99 -2.90
CA TYR A 222 -3.53 -24.59 -3.24
C TYR A 222 -3.87 -24.39 -4.72
N SER A 223 -3.56 -25.38 -5.58
CA SER A 223 -3.88 -25.36 -7.01
C SER A 223 -5.33 -24.94 -7.34
N PRO A 224 -6.38 -25.38 -6.61
CA PRO A 224 -7.76 -24.99 -6.91
C PRO A 224 -8.03 -23.48 -6.80
N LEU A 225 -7.22 -22.73 -6.05
CA LEU A 225 -7.39 -21.28 -5.83
C LEU A 225 -7.30 -20.47 -7.12
N ILE A 226 -6.58 -20.98 -8.14
CA ILE A 226 -6.49 -20.33 -9.45
C ILE A 226 -7.88 -20.07 -10.05
N ASN A 227 -8.85 -20.96 -9.80
CA ASN A 227 -10.20 -20.88 -10.36
C ASN A 227 -11.03 -19.76 -9.73
N LEU A 228 -10.63 -19.27 -8.55
CA LEU A 228 -11.31 -18.19 -7.84
C LEU A 228 -10.82 -16.80 -8.29
N VAL A 229 -9.69 -16.74 -9.02
CA VAL A 229 -9.15 -15.48 -9.53
C VAL A 229 -9.89 -15.06 -10.81
N PRO A 230 -10.47 -13.85 -10.85
CA PRO A 230 -11.18 -13.36 -12.03
C PRO A 230 -10.30 -13.33 -13.27
N ASP A 231 -10.90 -13.66 -14.42
CA ASP A 231 -10.21 -13.76 -15.70
C ASP A 231 -10.64 -12.67 -16.69
N PRO A 232 -10.21 -11.41 -16.48
CA PRO A 232 -10.51 -10.34 -17.43
C PRO A 232 -9.78 -10.51 -18.77
N TYR A 233 -8.72 -11.34 -18.83
CA TYR A 233 -7.86 -11.52 -20.00
C TYR A 233 -7.60 -13.01 -20.30
N PRO A 234 -8.60 -13.77 -20.81
CA PRO A 234 -8.47 -15.22 -20.99
C PRO A 234 -7.26 -15.66 -21.82
N HIS A 235 -6.93 -14.91 -22.88
CA HIS A 235 -5.77 -15.20 -23.73
C HIS A 235 -4.41 -15.00 -23.05
N LYS A 236 -4.38 -14.33 -21.90
CA LYS A 236 -3.19 -14.03 -21.10
C LYS A 236 -3.21 -14.72 -19.73
N ARG A 237 -4.23 -15.52 -19.43
CA ARG A 237 -4.37 -16.20 -18.13
C ARG A 237 -3.11 -16.97 -17.69
N PRO A 238 -2.41 -17.75 -18.54
CA PRO A 238 -1.20 -18.45 -18.13
C PRO A 238 -0.05 -17.51 -17.70
N ASP A 239 0.01 -16.32 -18.31
CA ASP A 239 1.00 -15.29 -17.96
C ASP A 239 0.69 -14.66 -16.60
N LEU A 240 -0.59 -14.65 -16.18
CA LEU A 240 -1.08 -13.95 -14.98
C LEU A 240 -1.30 -14.87 -13.78
N VAL A 241 -1.68 -16.12 -14.02
CA VAL A 241 -2.03 -17.11 -13.01
C VAL A 241 -1.33 -18.42 -13.33
N SER A 242 -0.65 -18.99 -12.34
CA SER A 242 0.05 -20.27 -12.49
C SER A 242 -0.02 -21.10 -11.21
N SER A 243 -0.05 -22.42 -11.35
CA SER A 243 0.21 -23.35 -10.26
C SER A 243 1.55 -24.05 -10.48
N ILE A 244 2.35 -24.16 -9.42
CA ILE A 244 3.64 -24.83 -9.40
C ILE A 244 3.69 -25.81 -8.22
N ASP A 245 4.64 -26.74 -8.25
CA ASP A 245 4.86 -27.67 -7.15
C ASP A 245 5.33 -26.95 -5.87
N GLU A 246 5.23 -27.64 -4.73
CA GLU A 246 5.81 -27.14 -3.48
C GLU A 246 7.32 -26.95 -3.62
N LYS A 247 7.87 -25.86 -3.05
CA LYS A 247 9.33 -25.68 -3.03
C LYS A 247 9.92 -26.53 -1.92
N THR A 248 10.86 -27.39 -2.27
CA THR A 248 11.60 -28.23 -1.32
C THR A 248 13.04 -27.76 -1.20
N ILE A 249 13.52 -27.56 0.04
CA ILE A 249 14.89 -27.16 0.34
C ILE A 249 15.48 -28.15 1.36
N PRO A 250 16.42 -29.03 0.97
CA PRO A 250 17.06 -29.94 1.91
C PRO A 250 17.96 -29.17 2.87
N ARG A 251 17.98 -29.60 4.14
CA ARG A 251 18.75 -28.94 5.21
C ARG A 251 19.11 -29.93 6.30
N VAL A 252 20.39 -29.94 6.68
CA VAL A 252 20.85 -30.66 7.87
C VAL A 252 20.64 -29.76 9.09
N MET A 253 19.99 -30.29 10.13
CA MET A 253 19.71 -29.56 11.36
C MET A 253 19.84 -30.47 12.57
N MET A 254 20.27 -29.90 13.70
CA MET A 254 20.34 -30.60 14.97
C MET A 254 18.94 -30.70 15.60
N GLY A 255 18.51 -31.91 15.91
CA GLY A 255 17.29 -32.20 16.66
C GLY A 255 17.42 -31.84 18.15
N ASN A 256 16.30 -31.87 18.86
CA ASN A 256 16.26 -31.71 20.32
C ASN A 256 16.98 -32.84 21.08
N ASP A 257 17.24 -33.97 20.41
CA ASP A 257 18.05 -35.09 20.88
C ASP A 257 19.57 -34.81 20.80
N GLY A 258 19.97 -33.70 20.19
CA GLY A 258 21.37 -33.34 19.96
C GLY A 258 22.00 -34.05 18.76
N VAL A 259 21.21 -34.73 17.93
CA VAL A 259 21.68 -35.46 16.74
C VAL A 259 21.35 -34.66 15.49
N GLU A 260 22.26 -34.62 14.51
CA GLU A 260 21.99 -34.02 13.21
C GLU A 260 21.17 -34.98 12.35
N HIS A 261 20.07 -34.48 11.80
CA HIS A 261 19.23 -35.21 10.86
C HIS A 261 19.06 -34.37 9.58
N GLU A 262 18.85 -35.06 8.46
CA GLU A 262 18.49 -34.41 7.21
C GLU A 262 16.98 -34.17 7.18
N TYR A 263 16.59 -32.91 7.01
CA TYR A 263 15.20 -32.52 6.86
C TYR A 263 14.97 -31.85 5.51
N THR A 264 13.73 -31.87 5.06
CA THR A 264 13.30 -31.09 3.89
C THR A 264 12.37 -29.98 4.33
N ILE A 265 12.77 -28.73 4.10
CA ILE A 265 11.88 -27.58 4.26
C ILE A 265 10.96 -27.55 3.04
N LYS A 266 9.66 -27.73 3.29
CA LYS A 266 8.61 -27.62 2.27
C LYS A 266 7.92 -26.27 2.40
N ILE A 267 7.77 -25.56 1.29
CA ILE A 267 7.06 -24.29 1.20
C ILE A 267 5.90 -24.47 0.22
N ALA A 268 4.68 -24.42 0.75
CA ALA A 268 3.44 -24.45 -0.01
C ALA A 268 2.66 -23.15 0.21
N GLY A 269 1.55 -22.94 -0.48
CA GLY A 269 0.67 -21.80 -0.29
C GLY A 269 0.46 -21.00 -1.57
N TRP A 270 0.38 -19.68 -1.48
CA TRP A 270 0.14 -18.82 -2.63
C TRP A 270 0.67 -17.39 -2.44
N ILE A 271 0.94 -16.71 -3.56
CA ILE A 271 1.27 -15.28 -3.62
C ILE A 271 0.54 -14.65 -4.81
N GLY A 272 0.05 -13.44 -4.66
CA GLY A 272 -0.72 -12.74 -5.67
C GLY A 272 -0.53 -11.23 -5.63
N THR A 273 -1.13 -10.54 -6.61
CA THR A 273 -1.26 -9.08 -6.55
C THR A 273 -2.70 -8.63 -6.73
N TYR A 274 -3.13 -7.65 -5.93
CA TYR A 274 -4.46 -7.04 -6.06
C TYR A 274 -4.62 -6.29 -7.38
N ARG A 275 -5.80 -6.35 -8.00
CA ARG A 275 -6.10 -5.50 -9.17
C ARG A 275 -5.94 -4.00 -8.86
N THR A 276 -6.38 -3.58 -7.68
CA THR A 276 -6.30 -2.19 -7.20
C THR A 276 -6.12 -2.10 -5.68
N THR A 277 -5.41 -1.06 -5.24
CA THR A 277 -5.22 -0.70 -3.82
C THR A 277 -6.15 0.44 -3.36
N ARG A 278 -6.98 0.98 -4.26
CA ARG A 278 -7.87 2.10 -3.95
C ARG A 278 -8.90 1.70 -2.89
N GLY A 279 -9.02 2.52 -1.83
CA GLY A 279 -10.00 2.31 -0.75
C GLY A 279 -9.58 1.29 0.32
N ARG A 280 -8.34 0.79 0.30
CA ARG A 280 -7.88 -0.21 1.26
C ARG A 280 -7.24 0.38 2.53
N LYS A 281 -6.60 1.56 2.46
CA LYS A 281 -6.09 2.28 3.64
C LYS A 281 -7.22 3.01 4.37
N ALA A 282 -7.72 2.44 5.46
CA ALA A 282 -8.76 3.04 6.29
C ALA A 282 -8.22 3.63 7.61
N GLU A 283 -7.39 2.91 8.39
CA GLU A 283 -6.94 3.37 9.72
C GLU A 283 -5.53 2.87 10.10
N ILE A 284 -4.89 3.55 11.07
CA ILE A 284 -3.54 3.24 11.61
C ILE A 284 -3.50 1.92 12.41
N SER A 285 -4.65 1.47 12.94
CA SER A 285 -4.76 0.27 13.78
C SER A 285 -4.95 -1.03 12.98
N ASP A 286 -5.21 -0.92 11.68
CA ASP A 286 -5.44 -2.06 10.79
C ASP A 286 -4.12 -2.69 10.33
N PHE A 287 -4.16 -3.99 10.04
CA PHE A 287 -3.03 -4.66 9.41
C PHE A 287 -2.77 -4.09 8.01
N PRO A 288 -1.50 -3.94 7.60
CA PRO A 288 -1.15 -3.64 6.22
C PRO A 288 -1.94 -4.50 5.24
N ASP A 289 -2.44 -3.90 4.15
CA ASP A 289 -3.15 -4.66 3.12
C ASP A 289 -2.21 -5.45 2.22
N ASN A 290 -0.97 -4.99 2.10
CA ASN A 290 0.10 -5.68 1.40
C ASN A 290 0.97 -6.45 2.41
N PHE A 291 0.99 -7.77 2.27
CA PHE A 291 1.69 -8.63 3.20
C PHE A 291 2.07 -9.98 2.58
N ILE A 292 3.11 -10.60 3.11
CA ILE A 292 3.36 -12.03 2.89
C ILE A 292 3.41 -12.66 4.28
N SER A 293 2.41 -13.47 4.61
CA SER A 293 2.32 -14.13 5.92
C SER A 293 2.89 -15.54 5.87
N LEU A 294 3.53 -15.95 6.97
CA LEU A 294 4.05 -17.30 7.17
C LEU A 294 3.20 -18.06 8.19
N PHE A 295 2.77 -19.24 7.78
CA PHE A 295 1.99 -20.18 8.56
C PHE A 295 2.76 -21.48 8.79
N ALA A 296 2.52 -22.12 9.91
CA ALA A 296 3.00 -23.46 10.21
C ALA A 296 1.93 -24.21 11.02
N ASN A 297 1.63 -25.46 10.66
CA ASN A 297 0.49 -26.22 11.18
C ASN A 297 -0.81 -25.40 11.15
N LYS A 298 -1.01 -24.65 10.05
CA LYS A 298 -2.17 -23.77 9.82
C LYS A 298 -2.35 -22.63 10.85
N LYS A 299 -1.33 -22.36 11.65
CA LYS A 299 -1.25 -21.24 12.58
C LYS A 299 -0.37 -20.15 12.02
N MET A 300 -0.78 -18.89 12.15
CA MET A 300 0.08 -17.75 11.81
C MET A 300 1.25 -17.70 12.78
N GLY A 301 2.48 -17.74 12.26
CA GLY A 301 3.66 -17.40 13.05
C GLY A 301 4.19 -16.01 12.77
N GLU A 302 4.14 -15.55 11.52
CA GLU A 302 4.51 -14.18 11.15
C GLU A 302 3.51 -13.57 10.19
N PHE A 303 3.00 -12.38 10.52
CA PHE A 303 2.00 -11.71 9.70
C PHE A 303 2.57 -11.18 8.37
N ASN A 304 3.76 -10.57 8.39
CA ASN A 304 4.28 -9.91 7.20
C ASN A 304 5.80 -9.91 7.10
N ILE A 305 6.34 -10.77 6.23
CA ILE A 305 7.76 -10.80 5.88
C ILE A 305 8.13 -9.84 4.74
N LEU A 306 7.16 -9.19 4.08
CA LEU A 306 7.40 -8.30 2.94
C LEU A 306 8.40 -7.17 3.25
N PRO A 307 8.40 -6.52 4.43
CA PRO A 307 9.43 -5.54 4.79
C PRO A 307 10.86 -6.12 4.85
N VAL A 308 10.99 -7.42 5.06
CA VAL A 308 12.26 -8.13 5.11
C VAL A 308 12.68 -8.59 3.72
N VAL A 309 11.76 -9.14 2.92
CA VAL A 309 12.10 -9.72 1.60
C VAL A 309 12.05 -8.70 0.44
N GLY A 310 11.32 -7.61 0.59
CA GLY A 310 11.11 -6.60 -0.45
C GLY A 310 12.35 -5.76 -0.78
N GLN A 311 12.35 -5.20 -1.99
CA GLN A 311 13.42 -4.33 -2.53
C GLN A 311 12.85 -3.11 -3.27
N ASN A 312 11.71 -3.25 -3.97
CA ASN A 312 11.11 -2.27 -4.88
C ASN A 312 9.72 -1.81 -4.38
N LYS A 313 9.69 -0.72 -3.63
CA LYS A 313 8.51 -0.29 -2.85
C LYS A 313 7.23 0.00 -3.66
N LEU A 314 7.30 0.31 -4.96
CA LEU A 314 6.12 0.82 -5.69
C LEU A 314 5.16 -0.28 -6.18
N ASN A 315 5.67 -1.41 -6.69
CA ASN A 315 4.82 -2.53 -7.13
C ASN A 315 4.50 -3.50 -5.99
N GLU A 316 5.30 -3.51 -4.93
CA GLU A 316 5.09 -4.33 -3.73
C GLU A 316 3.84 -3.93 -2.93
N VAL A 317 3.31 -2.71 -3.12
CA VAL A 317 2.06 -2.27 -2.46
C VAL A 317 0.83 -3.09 -2.89
N TYR A 318 0.93 -3.85 -3.97
CA TYR A 318 -0.14 -4.73 -4.45
C TYR A 318 0.02 -6.17 -3.97
N VAL A 319 1.17 -6.54 -3.42
CA VAL A 319 1.52 -7.92 -3.11
C VAL A 319 0.79 -8.40 -1.88
N VAL A 320 0.17 -9.57 -1.99
CA VAL A 320 -0.44 -10.31 -0.88
C VAL A 320 -0.09 -11.79 -1.02
N GLY A 321 0.21 -12.49 0.06
CA GLY A 321 0.51 -13.92 0.00
C GLY A 321 0.44 -14.62 1.35
N GLN A 322 0.25 -15.93 1.30
CA GLN A 322 0.23 -16.83 2.45
C GLN A 322 1.06 -18.06 2.13
N LEU A 323 2.12 -18.29 2.90
CA LEU A 323 3.02 -19.43 2.71
C LEU A 323 2.99 -20.33 3.95
N HIS A 324 2.99 -21.63 3.71
CA HIS A 324 2.90 -22.68 4.71
C HIS A 324 4.21 -23.45 4.78
N VAL A 325 4.82 -23.47 5.98
CA VAL A 325 6.13 -24.06 6.26
C VAL A 325 6.06 -24.83 7.58
N ASP A 326 5.44 -26.01 7.55
CA ASP A 326 5.09 -26.77 8.77
C ASP A 326 6.30 -27.19 9.62
N ILE A 327 7.48 -27.33 9.00
CA ILE A 327 8.73 -27.66 9.71
C ILE A 327 9.14 -26.61 10.76
N PHE A 328 8.62 -25.38 10.68
CA PHE A 328 8.85 -24.36 11.71
C PHE A 328 8.26 -24.76 13.07
N GLU A 329 7.24 -25.61 13.06
CA GLU A 329 6.53 -26.09 14.25
C GLU A 329 6.77 -27.60 14.52
N LEU A 330 7.79 -28.19 13.88
CA LEU A 330 8.15 -29.60 14.09
C LEU A 330 8.67 -29.82 15.52
N THR A 331 8.04 -30.75 16.25
CA THR A 331 8.32 -31.00 17.68
C THR A 331 9.75 -31.51 17.92
N GLU A 332 10.33 -32.22 16.96
CA GLU A 332 11.69 -32.76 17.02
C GLU A 332 12.77 -31.68 16.94
N LEU A 333 12.44 -30.50 16.42
CA LEU A 333 13.38 -29.38 16.25
C LEU A 333 13.25 -28.33 17.38
N PRO A 334 14.33 -27.56 17.63
CA PRO A 334 14.27 -26.41 18.52
C PRO A 334 13.20 -25.41 18.09
N ASP A 335 12.51 -24.85 19.07
CA ASP A 335 11.48 -23.85 18.81
C ASP A 335 12.10 -22.53 18.33
N MET A 336 11.59 -22.02 17.21
CA MET A 336 12.00 -20.77 16.59
C MET A 336 10.97 -19.66 16.70
N ALA A 337 9.75 -19.95 17.17
CA ALA A 337 8.74 -18.91 17.35
C ALA A 337 9.13 -17.95 18.49
N LEU A 338 9.01 -16.64 18.26
CA LEU A 338 9.25 -15.62 19.28
C LEU A 338 8.20 -15.70 20.39
N SER A 339 8.54 -15.22 21.59
CA SER A 339 7.63 -15.29 22.75
C SER A 339 6.40 -14.39 22.62
N ASN A 340 6.54 -13.24 21.96
CA ASN A 340 5.42 -12.36 21.58
C ASN A 340 4.61 -12.93 20.38
N ARG A 341 5.10 -14.02 19.78
CA ARG A 341 4.48 -14.73 18.65
C ARG A 341 4.17 -13.84 17.44
N GLN A 342 5.03 -12.83 17.24
CA GLN A 342 5.02 -11.96 16.08
C GLN A 342 6.30 -12.20 15.27
N GLY A 343 6.46 -13.42 14.76
CA GLY A 343 7.60 -13.81 13.95
C GLY A 343 8.48 -14.91 14.53
N TYR A 344 9.57 -15.14 13.83
CA TYR A 344 10.54 -16.19 14.11
C TYR A 344 11.91 -15.62 14.43
N LYS A 345 12.77 -16.44 15.03
CA LYS A 345 14.19 -16.10 15.24
C LYS A 345 14.86 -15.78 13.90
N SER A 346 15.42 -14.58 13.79
CA SER A 346 15.99 -14.05 12.54
C SER A 346 17.23 -14.79 12.06
N ASP A 347 17.92 -15.49 12.96
CA ASP A 347 19.12 -16.28 12.72
C ASP A 347 18.83 -17.77 12.46
N ASP A 348 17.56 -18.21 12.55
CA ASP A 348 17.22 -19.62 12.34
C ASP A 348 17.45 -20.02 10.87
N PRO A 349 18.22 -21.09 10.60
CA PRO A 349 18.51 -21.53 9.24
C PRO A 349 17.28 -21.83 8.39
N ARG A 350 16.17 -22.27 9.00
CA ARG A 350 14.92 -22.56 8.31
C ARG A 350 14.25 -21.28 7.83
N TYR A 351 14.22 -20.27 8.70
CA TYR A 351 13.65 -18.96 8.40
C TYR A 351 14.43 -18.28 7.26
N LEU A 352 15.75 -18.25 7.36
CA LEU A 352 16.61 -17.66 6.34
C LEU A 352 16.45 -18.32 4.98
N ALA A 353 16.30 -19.65 4.92
CA ALA A 353 16.06 -20.38 3.67
C ALA A 353 14.74 -19.97 3.01
N VAL A 354 13.66 -19.81 3.79
CA VAL A 354 12.37 -19.33 3.29
C VAL A 354 12.48 -17.89 2.78
N LEU A 355 13.08 -16.99 3.56
CA LEU A 355 13.26 -15.60 3.16
C LEU A 355 14.06 -15.47 1.85
N ASP A 356 15.11 -16.27 1.68
CA ASP A 356 15.94 -16.26 0.47
C ASP A 356 15.15 -16.68 -0.77
N TYR A 357 14.39 -17.78 -0.67
CA TYR A 357 13.51 -18.25 -1.73
C TYR A 357 12.45 -17.22 -2.09
N VAL A 358 11.75 -16.67 -1.08
CA VAL A 358 10.70 -15.67 -1.30
C VAL A 358 11.27 -14.42 -1.97
N ARG A 359 12.41 -13.91 -1.49
CA ARG A 359 13.05 -12.71 -2.04
C ARG A 359 13.52 -12.91 -3.48
N LYS A 360 14.27 -13.97 -3.76
CA LYS A 360 14.97 -14.13 -5.04
C LYS A 360 14.06 -14.67 -6.15
N GLU A 361 13.19 -15.61 -5.81
CA GLU A 361 12.37 -16.33 -6.78
C GLU A 361 10.92 -15.83 -6.73
N LEU A 362 10.21 -16.10 -5.63
CA LEU A 362 8.75 -16.00 -5.62
C LEU A 362 8.22 -14.56 -5.76
N LEU A 363 8.82 -13.61 -5.04
CA LEU A 363 8.47 -12.19 -5.14
C LEU A 363 8.84 -11.61 -6.51
N THR A 364 10.00 -11.98 -7.04
CA THR A 364 10.44 -11.56 -8.38
C THR A 364 9.44 -12.01 -9.44
N GLU A 365 9.01 -13.28 -9.41
CA GLU A 365 8.10 -13.83 -10.41
C GLU A 365 6.70 -13.22 -10.34
N ILE A 366 6.13 -13.03 -9.14
CA ILE A 366 4.79 -12.44 -9.05
C ILE A 366 4.77 -10.97 -9.50
N LEU A 367 5.86 -10.23 -9.26
CA LEU A 367 6.00 -8.84 -9.72
C LEU A 367 6.11 -8.75 -11.25
N LYS A 368 6.78 -9.71 -11.92
CA LYS A 368 6.75 -9.81 -13.39
C LYS A 368 5.33 -10.05 -13.92
N LYS A 369 4.59 -10.97 -13.30
CA LYS A 369 3.17 -11.20 -13.67
C LYS A 369 2.34 -9.93 -13.49
N ARG A 370 2.61 -9.14 -12.44
CA ARG A 370 1.94 -7.87 -12.20
C ARG A 370 2.20 -6.86 -13.32
N GLU A 371 3.43 -6.75 -13.78
CA GLU A 371 3.80 -5.89 -14.90
C GLU A 371 3.00 -6.26 -16.16
N VAL A 372 2.92 -7.56 -16.47
CA VAL A 372 2.10 -8.07 -17.58
C VAL A 372 0.61 -7.73 -17.40
N PHE A 373 0.08 -7.84 -16.18
CA PHE A 373 -1.30 -7.48 -15.87
C PHE A 373 -1.56 -6.00 -16.15
N THR A 374 -0.67 -5.11 -15.69
CA THR A 374 -0.81 -3.67 -15.87
C THR A 374 -0.67 -3.26 -17.33
N ASP A 375 0.25 -3.85 -18.07
CA ASP A 375 0.45 -3.58 -19.49
C ASP A 375 -0.77 -4.01 -20.30
N THR A 376 -1.30 -5.19 -20.01
CA THR A 376 -2.52 -5.71 -20.67
C THR A 376 -3.73 -4.82 -20.37
N ALA A 377 -3.89 -4.36 -19.12
CA ALA A 377 -4.96 -3.46 -18.74
C ALA A 377 -4.87 -2.08 -19.43
N ASN A 378 -3.64 -1.58 -19.60
CA ASN A 378 -3.40 -0.27 -20.24
C ASN A 378 -3.43 -0.34 -21.78
N ALA A 379 -3.19 -1.50 -22.38
CA ALA A 379 -3.21 -1.68 -23.83
C ALA A 379 -4.57 -1.32 -24.47
N GLY A 380 -5.69 -1.67 -23.83
CA GLY A 380 -7.03 -1.31 -24.29
C GLY A 380 -7.29 0.21 -24.24
N LYS A 381 -6.80 0.88 -23.19
CA LYS A 381 -6.83 2.35 -23.07
C LYS A 381 -5.97 3.02 -24.15
N LYS A 382 -4.76 2.49 -24.41
CA LYS A 382 -3.83 3.00 -25.42
C LYS A 382 -4.41 2.88 -26.84
N ARG A 383 -5.04 1.74 -27.16
CA ARG A 383 -5.75 1.54 -28.45
C ARG A 383 -6.93 2.49 -28.64
N ARG A 384 -7.82 2.62 -27.64
CA ARG A 384 -8.95 3.57 -27.73
C ARG A 384 -8.48 5.01 -27.92
N LYS A 385 -7.44 5.42 -27.19
CA LYS A 385 -6.84 6.76 -27.34
C LYS A 385 -6.26 6.97 -28.74
N GLN A 386 -5.63 5.96 -29.33
CA GLN A 386 -5.12 6.01 -30.72
C GLN A 386 -6.25 6.04 -31.77
N GLU A 387 -7.32 5.27 -31.58
CA GLU A 387 -8.48 5.27 -32.48
C GLU A 387 -9.24 6.61 -32.41
N GLU A 388 -9.44 7.17 -31.22
CA GLU A 388 -9.98 8.53 -31.04
C GLU A 388 -9.09 9.57 -31.70
N GLN A 389 -7.77 9.47 -31.54
CA GLN A 389 -6.82 10.38 -32.16
C GLN A 389 -6.87 10.31 -33.70
N LYS A 390 -6.89 9.11 -34.29
CA LYS A 390 -7.08 8.93 -35.73
C LYS A 390 -8.42 9.47 -36.21
N GLY A 391 -9.50 9.21 -35.49
CA GLY A 391 -10.82 9.74 -35.83
C GLY A 391 -10.88 11.28 -35.76
N ASN A 392 -10.16 11.88 -34.80
CA ASN A 392 -10.04 13.33 -34.69
C ASN A 392 -9.17 13.92 -35.81
N GLU A 393 -8.07 13.26 -36.19
CA GLU A 393 -7.24 13.64 -37.34
C GLU A 393 -8.01 13.57 -38.67
N GLU A 394 -8.82 12.53 -38.88
CA GLU A 394 -9.67 12.38 -40.06
C GLU A 394 -10.70 13.51 -40.16
N LYS A 395 -11.39 13.81 -39.06
CA LYS A 395 -12.32 14.96 -38.96
C LYS A 395 -11.61 16.28 -39.19
N LEU A 396 -10.42 16.44 -38.64
CA LEU A 396 -9.61 17.64 -38.82
C LEU A 396 -9.22 17.82 -40.29
N ARG A 397 -8.80 16.75 -40.96
CA ARG A 397 -8.46 16.75 -42.38
C ARG A 397 -9.66 17.16 -43.25
N GLN A 398 -10.82 16.59 -42.99
CA GLN A 398 -12.07 16.96 -43.69
C GLN A 398 -12.42 18.44 -43.49
N ASN A 399 -12.23 18.96 -42.28
CA ASN A 399 -12.46 20.38 -41.97
C ASN A 399 -11.44 21.29 -42.68
N ILE A 400 -10.17 20.89 -42.76
CA ILE A 400 -9.11 21.62 -43.47
C ILE A 400 -9.38 21.65 -44.98
N ASP A 401 -9.79 20.52 -45.57
CA ASP A 401 -10.10 20.44 -47.00
C ASP A 401 -11.33 21.30 -47.35
N ALA A 402 -12.37 21.27 -46.51
CA ALA A 402 -13.56 22.12 -46.67
C ALA A 402 -13.22 23.62 -46.53
N PHE A 403 -12.29 23.96 -45.63
CA PHE A 403 -11.79 25.32 -45.46
C PHE A 403 -10.95 25.78 -46.64
N ARG A 404 -10.00 24.96 -47.13
CA ARG A 404 -9.19 25.28 -48.31
C ARG A 404 -10.06 25.60 -49.51
N LYS A 405 -11.12 24.80 -49.72
CA LYS A 405 -12.07 25.01 -50.81
C LYS A 405 -12.79 26.36 -50.68
N ARG A 406 -13.38 26.66 -49.51
CA ARG A 406 -14.08 27.93 -49.28
C ARG A 406 -13.17 29.15 -49.33
N ALA A 407 -12.00 29.07 -48.72
CA ALA A 407 -11.03 30.17 -48.72
C ALA A 407 -10.53 30.49 -50.13
N SER A 408 -10.38 29.48 -50.99
CA SER A 408 -9.98 29.66 -52.39
C SER A 408 -11.11 30.27 -53.23
N GLU A 409 -12.36 29.83 -53.02
CA GLU A 409 -13.54 30.40 -53.67
C GLU A 409 -13.71 31.89 -53.31
N GLU A 410 -13.65 32.24 -52.02
CA GLU A 410 -13.77 33.64 -51.56
C GLU A 410 -12.60 34.52 -52.01
N ALA A 411 -11.37 34.01 -52.02
CA ALA A 411 -10.22 34.76 -52.53
C ALA A 411 -10.32 35.02 -54.03
N ALA A 412 -10.85 34.07 -54.81
CA ALA A 412 -11.10 34.25 -56.24
C ALA A 412 -12.18 35.31 -56.49
N ASP A 413 -13.26 35.31 -55.72
CA ASP A 413 -14.33 36.32 -55.80
C ASP A 413 -13.84 37.73 -55.43
N ASP A 414 -13.02 37.86 -54.38
CA ASP A 414 -12.42 39.15 -53.99
C ASP A 414 -11.45 39.70 -55.05
N LEU A 415 -10.71 38.82 -55.74
CA LEU A 415 -9.81 39.20 -56.83
C LEU A 415 -10.57 39.61 -58.10
N LEU A 416 -11.68 38.94 -58.41
CA LEU A 416 -12.55 39.29 -59.55
C LEU A 416 -13.22 40.67 -59.37
N ASN A 417 -13.50 41.06 -58.13
CA ASN A 417 -14.14 42.34 -57.82
C ASN A 417 -13.18 43.56 -57.82
N GLN A 418 -11.86 43.38 -57.85
CA GLN A 418 -10.89 44.48 -57.72
C GLN A 418 -10.27 45.01 -59.03
N GLY A 419 -10.58 44.43 -60.19
CA GLY A 419 -10.14 44.98 -61.48
C GLY A 419 -8.63 44.87 -61.76
N SER A 420 -8.27 45.06 -63.03
CA SER A 420 -7.02 44.60 -63.66
C SER A 420 -5.77 45.47 -63.41
N ASP A 421 -5.52 45.85 -62.15
CA ASP A 421 -4.20 46.36 -61.73
C ASP A 421 -3.98 46.03 -60.24
N LEU A 422 -3.66 44.76 -59.95
CA LEU A 422 -3.55 44.24 -58.59
C LEU A 422 -2.09 44.20 -58.15
N SER A 423 -1.75 44.99 -57.11
CA SER A 423 -0.46 44.90 -56.44
C SER A 423 -0.37 43.60 -55.61
N ARG A 424 0.84 43.08 -55.42
CA ARG A 424 1.11 41.89 -54.59
C ARG A 424 0.51 42.02 -53.17
N GLU A 425 0.51 43.23 -52.63
CA GLU A 425 -0.06 43.57 -51.32
C GLU A 425 -1.59 43.45 -51.29
N ALA A 426 -2.28 43.80 -52.39
CA ALA A 426 -3.73 43.64 -52.49
C ALA A 426 -4.13 42.16 -52.50
N ILE A 427 -3.35 41.32 -53.18
CA ILE A 427 -3.53 39.86 -53.24
C ILE A 427 -3.25 39.22 -51.87
N GLU A 428 -2.15 39.59 -51.22
CA GLU A 428 -1.81 39.11 -49.87
C GLU A 428 -2.88 39.52 -48.83
N LYS A 429 -3.44 40.73 -48.96
CA LYS A 429 -4.51 41.24 -48.09
C LYS A 429 -5.83 40.48 -48.30
N ALA A 430 -6.21 40.16 -49.54
CA ALA A 430 -7.41 39.37 -49.83
C ALA A 430 -7.32 37.95 -49.24
N ILE A 431 -6.16 37.29 -49.41
CA ILE A 431 -5.90 35.95 -48.85
C ILE A 431 -5.93 36.00 -47.31
N SER A 432 -5.29 37.00 -46.69
CA SER A 432 -5.27 37.17 -45.24
C SER A 432 -6.66 37.46 -44.64
N ASN A 433 -7.48 38.25 -45.34
CA ASN A 433 -8.86 38.56 -44.91
C ASN A 433 -9.79 37.34 -44.99
N SER A 434 -9.68 36.54 -46.06
CA SER A 434 -10.39 35.26 -46.20
C SER A 434 -10.00 34.27 -45.09
N PHE A 435 -8.71 34.22 -44.75
CA PHE A 435 -8.19 33.38 -43.66
C PHE A 435 -8.75 33.79 -42.28
N ASN A 436 -8.81 35.09 -42.00
CA ASN A 436 -9.31 35.62 -40.72
C ASN A 436 -10.84 35.50 -40.58
N LYS A 437 -11.62 35.65 -41.67
CA LYS A 437 -13.09 35.51 -41.64
C LYS A 437 -13.55 34.08 -41.42
N ASN A 438 -12.84 33.10 -41.98
CA ASN A 438 -13.23 31.68 -41.89
C ASN A 438 -12.62 30.92 -40.70
N SER A 439 -11.66 31.53 -39.98
CA SER A 439 -11.03 30.98 -38.76
C SER A 439 -12.02 30.52 -37.67
N PRO A 440 -13.14 31.22 -37.37
CA PRO A 440 -14.06 30.82 -36.30
C PRO A 440 -14.85 29.54 -36.60
N ASN A 441 -15.15 29.26 -37.87
CA ASN A 441 -15.94 28.10 -38.30
C ASN A 441 -15.14 26.79 -38.30
N LEU A 442 -13.84 26.84 -38.07
CA LEU A 442 -12.94 25.70 -38.16
C LEU A 442 -12.86 24.89 -36.86
N GLY A 443 -13.48 25.35 -35.76
CA GLY A 443 -13.49 24.68 -34.44
C GLY A 443 -12.09 24.51 -33.79
N LEU A 444 -11.03 24.84 -34.54
CA LEU A 444 -9.63 24.61 -34.23
C LEU A 444 -9.12 25.41 -33.06
N LYS A 445 -9.73 26.58 -32.77
CA LYS A 445 -9.33 27.41 -31.63
C LYS A 445 -9.73 26.81 -30.28
N SER A 446 -10.64 25.83 -30.22
CA SER A 446 -11.09 25.24 -28.95
C SER A 446 -10.48 23.86 -28.64
N VAL A 447 -10.11 23.09 -29.68
CA VAL A 447 -9.57 21.72 -29.54
C VAL A 447 -8.05 21.71 -29.46
N VAL A 448 -7.37 22.66 -30.12
CA VAL A 448 -5.90 22.81 -30.05
C VAL A 448 -5.48 23.55 -28.77
N ASP A 449 -6.27 24.53 -28.33
CA ASP A 449 -5.97 25.34 -27.13
C ASP A 449 -6.19 24.58 -25.80
N ALA A 450 -6.96 23.48 -25.82
CA ALA A 450 -7.18 22.63 -24.65
C ALA A 450 -6.07 21.59 -24.42
N GLN A 451 -5.17 21.39 -25.39
CA GLN A 451 -4.06 20.42 -25.32
C GLN A 451 -2.68 21.08 -25.20
N LYS A 452 -2.59 22.41 -25.14
CA LYS A 452 -1.31 23.10 -25.06
C LYS A 452 -0.85 23.22 -23.61
N LYS A 453 0.38 22.75 -23.35
CA LYS A 453 1.13 23.04 -22.13
C LYS A 453 1.16 24.56 -21.93
N LYS A 454 0.99 25.02 -20.70
CA LYS A 454 0.93 26.45 -20.33
C LYS A 454 2.12 26.88 -19.47
N ILE A 455 2.66 25.95 -18.69
CA ILE A 455 3.81 26.18 -17.81
C ILE A 455 4.96 25.31 -18.29
N LEU A 456 6.14 25.91 -18.50
CA LEU A 456 7.39 25.18 -18.71
C LEU A 456 8.24 25.27 -17.44
N ILE A 457 8.66 24.12 -16.91
CA ILE A 457 9.79 24.07 -15.97
C ILE A 457 11.04 23.85 -16.83
N SER A 458 11.95 24.82 -16.78
CA SER A 458 13.22 24.80 -17.51
C SER A 458 14.35 24.48 -16.53
N GLN A 459 15.03 23.36 -16.74
CA GLN A 459 16.04 22.83 -15.82
C GLN A 459 17.11 22.04 -16.55
N THR A 460 18.24 21.85 -15.88
CA THR A 460 19.22 20.84 -16.29
C THR A 460 18.89 19.48 -15.67
N ALA A 461 19.42 18.39 -16.26
CA ALA A 461 19.24 17.05 -15.68
C ALA A 461 19.80 16.95 -14.24
N ALA A 462 20.90 17.65 -13.95
CA ALA A 462 21.51 17.69 -12.62
C ALA A 462 20.69 18.49 -11.60
N ASP A 463 19.74 19.30 -12.04
CA ASP A 463 18.86 20.10 -11.18
C ASP A 463 17.46 19.51 -11.04
N LYS A 464 17.26 18.26 -11.50
CA LYS A 464 15.96 17.55 -11.44
C LYS A 464 15.35 17.62 -10.04
N THR A 465 16.12 17.36 -8.98
CA THR A 465 15.62 17.38 -7.60
C THR A 465 14.96 18.70 -7.23
N PHE A 466 15.47 19.84 -7.73
CA PHE A 466 14.86 21.12 -7.43
C PHE A 466 13.62 21.39 -8.29
N ALA A 467 13.66 20.99 -9.57
CA ALA A 467 12.51 21.05 -10.46
C ALA A 467 11.34 20.17 -9.95
N ASP A 468 11.63 19.00 -9.38
CA ASP A 468 10.64 18.12 -8.75
C ASP A 468 9.92 18.82 -7.59
N ILE A 469 10.64 19.59 -6.76
CA ILE A 469 10.04 20.36 -5.65
C ILE A 469 9.07 21.43 -6.19
N ILE A 470 9.45 22.15 -7.25
CA ILE A 470 8.59 23.12 -7.92
C ILE A 470 7.34 22.44 -8.47
N TYR A 471 7.52 21.32 -9.17
CA TYR A 471 6.41 20.52 -9.70
C TYR A 471 5.46 20.05 -8.61
N GLN A 472 5.98 19.43 -7.54
CA GLN A 472 5.17 18.97 -6.40
C GLN A 472 4.37 20.09 -5.76
N MET A 473 4.96 21.28 -5.61
CA MET A 473 4.28 22.44 -5.04
C MET A 473 3.21 23.03 -5.96
N LEU A 474 3.38 22.97 -7.29
CA LEU A 474 2.33 23.32 -8.25
C LEU A 474 1.15 22.34 -8.14
N ILE A 475 1.42 21.04 -8.14
CA ILE A 475 0.37 20.00 -8.02
C ILE A 475 -0.35 20.10 -6.67
N PHE A 476 0.38 20.35 -5.58
CA PHE A 476 -0.21 20.58 -4.26
C PHE A 476 -1.16 21.78 -4.25
N ASN A 477 -0.90 22.79 -5.06
CA ASN A 477 -1.76 23.95 -5.30
C ASN A 477 -2.75 23.76 -6.46
N ASN A 478 -3.10 22.50 -6.77
CA ASN A 478 -4.11 22.12 -7.75
C ASN A 478 -3.81 22.57 -9.19
N ALA A 479 -2.54 22.77 -9.54
CA ALA A 479 -2.17 22.91 -10.95
C ALA A 479 -2.43 21.59 -11.69
N ILE A 480 -2.84 21.70 -12.95
CA ILE A 480 -3.17 20.55 -13.79
C ILE A 480 -1.86 20.02 -14.40
N ALA A 481 -1.48 18.78 -14.10
CA ALA A 481 -0.25 18.16 -14.61
C ALA A 481 -0.17 18.19 -16.15
N ASP A 482 -1.31 17.99 -16.83
CA ASP A 482 -1.37 18.06 -18.29
C ASP A 482 -1.13 19.47 -18.87
N GLU A 483 -1.12 20.52 -18.05
CA GLU A 483 -0.80 21.88 -18.46
C GLU A 483 0.68 22.24 -18.18
N ILE A 484 1.46 21.33 -17.60
CA ILE A 484 2.88 21.53 -17.26
C ILE A 484 3.76 20.73 -18.21
N LEU A 485 4.78 21.38 -18.77
CA LEU A 485 5.89 20.79 -19.51
C LEU A 485 7.10 20.71 -18.59
N TYR A 486 7.54 19.50 -18.28
CA TYR A 486 8.71 19.21 -17.46
C TYR A 486 9.40 17.96 -18.06
N THR A 487 10.41 18.20 -18.89
CA THR A 487 10.92 17.24 -19.89
C THR A 487 11.50 15.94 -19.31
N ASN A 488 12.01 15.96 -18.08
CA ASN A 488 12.50 14.79 -17.34
C ASN A 488 11.70 14.50 -16.06
N CYS A 489 10.44 14.93 -15.98
CA CYS A 489 9.50 14.59 -14.90
C CYS A 489 9.33 13.06 -14.78
N ASP A 490 9.03 12.52 -13.61
CA ASP A 490 8.65 11.10 -13.50
C ASP A 490 7.23 10.80 -14.01
N ASP A 491 6.38 11.83 -14.09
CA ASP A 491 5.04 11.77 -14.68
C ASP A 491 5.11 11.94 -16.21
N GLU A 492 4.74 10.89 -16.95
CA GLU A 492 4.75 10.88 -18.41
C GLU A 492 3.89 11.99 -19.01
N VAL A 493 2.80 12.38 -18.33
CA VAL A 493 1.89 13.40 -18.86
C VAL A 493 2.59 14.75 -19.02
N CYS A 494 3.62 15.03 -18.23
CA CYS A 494 4.37 16.28 -18.23
C CYS A 494 5.51 16.31 -19.25
N ARG A 495 5.84 15.18 -19.89
CA ARG A 495 6.98 15.06 -20.81
C ARG A 495 6.60 15.48 -22.23
N VAL A 496 7.63 15.62 -23.08
CA VAL A 496 7.43 15.70 -24.53
C VAL A 496 6.82 14.39 -25.02
N PRO A 497 5.73 14.41 -25.80
CA PRO A 497 5.10 13.21 -26.33
C PRO A 497 6.06 12.33 -27.14
N GLU A 498 5.91 11.00 -26.99
CA GLU A 498 6.69 10.01 -27.72
C GLU A 498 6.55 10.20 -29.25
N GLY A 499 7.69 10.25 -29.96
CA GLY A 499 7.73 10.47 -31.42
C GLY A 499 7.94 11.92 -31.88
N LYS A 500 7.99 12.89 -30.97
CA LYS A 500 8.37 14.29 -31.28
C LYS A 500 9.78 14.62 -30.78
N GLY A 501 10.58 15.31 -31.60
CA GLY A 501 11.88 15.81 -31.18
C GLY A 501 11.73 16.90 -30.12
N VAL A 502 12.51 16.84 -29.03
CA VAL A 502 12.42 17.78 -27.90
C VAL A 502 12.55 19.24 -28.35
N TYR A 503 13.53 19.55 -29.21
CA TYR A 503 13.75 20.91 -29.71
C TYR A 503 12.64 21.39 -30.65
N GLU A 504 12.08 20.50 -31.46
CA GLU A 504 10.97 20.82 -32.34
C GLU A 504 9.71 21.11 -31.53
N TYR A 505 9.42 20.29 -30.53
CA TYR A 505 8.31 20.49 -29.61
C TYR A 505 8.43 21.79 -28.81
N LEU A 506 9.62 22.11 -28.29
CA LEU A 506 9.88 23.36 -27.58
C LEU A 506 9.76 24.57 -28.53
N ARG A 507 10.26 24.46 -29.77
CA ARG A 507 10.08 25.52 -30.77
C ARG A 507 8.59 25.75 -31.04
N ASP A 508 7.80 24.71 -31.27
CA ASP A 508 6.36 24.83 -31.49
C ASP A 508 5.66 25.42 -30.25
N PHE A 509 6.09 25.02 -29.05
CA PHE A 509 5.61 25.57 -27.78
C PHE A 509 5.85 27.09 -27.67
N PHE A 510 7.03 27.59 -28.03
CA PHE A 510 7.36 29.02 -27.96
C PHE A 510 6.83 29.84 -29.16
N VAL A 511 6.77 29.25 -30.36
CA VAL A 511 6.45 29.96 -31.62
C VAL A 511 4.94 29.95 -31.92
N GLU A 512 4.24 28.82 -31.74
CA GLU A 512 2.82 28.70 -32.13
C GLU A 512 1.83 29.11 -31.02
N SER A 513 2.32 29.51 -29.86
CA SER A 513 1.51 29.93 -28.71
C SER A 513 1.31 31.44 -28.61
N TYR A 514 1.93 32.21 -29.51
CA TYR A 514 1.87 33.67 -29.57
C TYR A 514 0.46 34.24 -29.86
N SER A 515 -0.48 33.39 -30.28
CA SER A 515 -1.76 33.82 -30.85
C SER A 515 -2.92 33.99 -29.85
N ALA A 516 -2.84 33.49 -28.61
CA ALA A 516 -3.96 33.66 -27.66
C ALA A 516 -3.69 33.44 -26.15
N GLN A 517 -2.60 32.79 -25.72
CA GLN A 517 -2.45 32.37 -24.32
C GLN A 517 -1.12 32.81 -23.70
N LYS A 518 -1.16 33.21 -22.42
CA LYS A 518 0.04 33.55 -21.63
C LYS A 518 0.78 32.26 -21.26
N ILE A 519 1.96 32.05 -21.82
CA ILE A 519 2.88 31.00 -21.36
C ILE A 519 3.61 31.51 -20.10
N PHE A 520 3.96 30.60 -19.19
CA PHE A 520 4.82 30.90 -18.04
C PHE A 520 6.04 29.99 -18.01
N VAL A 521 7.25 30.54 -17.87
CA VAL A 521 8.49 29.75 -17.71
C VAL A 521 9.01 29.84 -16.28
N LEU A 522 9.26 28.70 -15.66
CA LEU A 522 9.88 28.59 -14.34
C LEU A 522 11.32 28.11 -14.54
N PHE A 523 12.26 29.04 -14.45
CA PHE A 523 13.68 28.75 -14.62
C PHE A 523 14.27 28.21 -13.32
N VAL A 524 14.85 27.02 -13.40
CA VAL A 524 15.73 26.46 -12.38
C VAL A 524 17.17 26.78 -12.78
N THR A 525 17.76 27.76 -12.08
CA THR A 525 19.12 28.25 -12.39
C THR A 525 20.12 27.76 -11.36
N SER A 526 21.27 27.27 -11.82
CA SER A 526 22.38 26.79 -10.97
C SER A 526 23.71 26.90 -11.73
N GLU A 527 24.82 26.51 -11.10
CA GLU A 527 26.11 26.41 -11.82
C GLU A 527 26.06 25.41 -12.99
N ASN A 528 25.16 24.42 -12.95
CA ASN A 528 24.96 23.48 -14.06
C ASN A 528 24.34 24.16 -15.31
N THR A 529 23.63 25.28 -15.14
CA THR A 529 22.96 25.99 -16.23
C THR A 529 23.95 26.50 -17.28
N LYS A 530 25.14 26.97 -16.87
CA LYS A 530 26.20 27.46 -17.78
C LYS A 530 26.73 26.40 -18.74
N MET A 531 26.64 25.12 -18.36
CA MET A 531 27.17 24.01 -19.15
C MET A 531 26.10 23.34 -20.01
N SER A 532 24.82 23.73 -19.89
CA SER A 532 23.72 23.11 -20.61
C SER A 532 23.25 23.99 -21.77
N TRP A 533 23.59 23.60 -23.00
CA TRP A 533 23.14 24.29 -24.21
C TRP A 533 21.61 24.38 -24.31
N GLY A 534 20.89 23.33 -23.87
CA GLY A 534 19.43 23.29 -23.85
C GLY A 534 18.82 24.38 -22.95
N ALA A 535 19.26 24.47 -21.69
CA ALA A 535 18.79 25.49 -20.76
C ALA A 535 19.12 26.91 -21.23
N ILE A 536 20.31 27.12 -21.81
CA ILE A 536 20.71 28.42 -22.38
C ILE A 536 19.83 28.79 -23.59
N THR A 537 19.50 27.81 -24.44
CA THR A 537 18.63 28.02 -25.61
C THR A 537 17.21 28.40 -25.18
N GLU A 538 16.67 27.75 -24.14
CA GLU A 538 15.35 28.06 -23.58
C GLU A 538 15.31 29.45 -22.93
N ILE A 539 16.37 29.85 -22.22
CA ILE A 539 16.54 31.21 -21.68
C ILE A 539 16.55 32.25 -22.80
N GLY A 540 17.27 31.98 -23.89
CA GLY A 540 17.31 32.85 -25.08
C GLY A 540 15.95 32.94 -25.78
N ALA A 541 15.25 31.82 -25.96
CA ALA A 541 13.92 31.77 -26.58
C ALA A 541 12.89 32.55 -25.75
N SER A 542 12.89 32.39 -24.43
CA SER A 542 11.99 33.12 -23.52
C SER A 542 12.21 34.65 -23.55
N TRP A 543 13.46 35.10 -23.71
CA TRP A 543 13.78 36.53 -23.82
C TRP A 543 13.31 37.14 -25.14
N ILE A 544 13.55 36.44 -26.26
CA ILE A 544 13.09 36.87 -27.59
C ILE A 544 11.56 36.96 -27.64
N THR A 545 10.89 36.04 -26.95
CA THR A 545 9.41 35.92 -26.97
C THR A 545 8.71 36.73 -25.87
N GLN A 546 9.45 37.43 -25.00
CA GLN A 546 8.94 38.22 -23.86
C GLN A 546 7.94 37.44 -22.97
N VAL A 547 8.16 36.15 -22.79
CA VAL A 547 7.28 35.28 -21.99
C VAL A 547 7.44 35.58 -20.50
N ASP A 548 6.33 35.58 -19.75
CA ASP A 548 6.36 35.76 -18.30
C ASP A 548 7.16 34.64 -17.63
N HIS A 549 8.11 34.97 -16.74
CA HIS A 549 8.93 33.98 -16.07
C HIS A 549 9.15 34.23 -14.58
N LYS A 550 9.40 33.16 -13.82
CA LYS A 550 9.94 33.20 -12.45
C LYS A 550 11.27 32.46 -12.40
N ILE A 551 12.19 32.98 -11.59
CA ILE A 551 13.50 32.37 -11.35
C ILE A 551 13.53 31.73 -9.96
N PHE A 552 13.88 30.44 -9.95
CA PHE A 552 14.20 29.62 -8.78
C PHE A 552 15.67 29.25 -8.87
N ASN A 553 16.48 29.88 -8.03
CA ASN A 553 17.93 29.86 -8.14
C ASN A 553 18.59 28.96 -7.09
N VAL A 554 19.68 28.30 -7.45
CA VAL A 554 20.53 27.53 -6.55
C VAL A 554 21.82 28.32 -6.28
N HIS A 555 21.97 28.80 -5.05
CA HIS A 555 23.18 29.49 -4.59
C HIS A 555 24.40 28.56 -4.68
N PRO A 556 25.60 29.04 -5.07
CA PRO A 556 26.02 30.44 -5.23
C PRO A 556 25.80 31.05 -6.62
N PHE A 557 25.13 30.34 -7.53
CA PHE A 557 24.89 30.85 -8.88
C PHE A 557 24.14 32.18 -8.82
N LYS A 558 24.50 33.11 -9.71
CA LYS A 558 23.78 34.38 -9.86
C LYS A 558 23.15 34.42 -11.25
N PRO A 559 21.82 34.55 -11.35
CA PRO A 559 21.15 34.75 -12.64
C PRO A 559 21.68 36.00 -13.35
N GLU A 560 21.97 35.88 -14.64
CA GLU A 560 22.47 36.94 -15.51
C GLU A 560 21.51 37.17 -16.68
N HIS A 561 21.66 38.33 -17.35
CA HIS A 561 20.94 38.62 -18.57
C HIS A 561 21.15 37.49 -19.60
N PRO A 562 20.12 37.00 -20.31
CA PRO A 562 18.84 37.65 -20.59
C PRO A 562 17.67 37.33 -19.64
N LEU A 563 17.93 36.65 -18.52
CA LEU A 563 16.92 36.53 -17.46
C LEU A 563 16.67 37.90 -16.83
N ASN A 564 15.40 38.25 -16.58
CA ASN A 564 15.05 39.44 -15.81
C ASN A 564 15.57 39.31 -14.37
N ASN A 565 16.74 39.90 -14.14
CA ASN A 565 17.43 39.97 -12.85
C ASN A 565 17.14 41.28 -12.10
N ASP A 566 16.21 42.10 -12.60
CA ASP A 566 15.70 43.27 -11.88
C ASP A 566 14.56 42.90 -10.91
N LEU A 567 13.95 41.74 -11.10
CA LEU A 567 12.91 41.18 -10.22
C LEU A 567 13.49 40.22 -9.18
N GLN A 568 12.90 40.21 -7.98
CA GLN A 568 13.31 39.30 -6.90
C GLN A 568 13.24 37.83 -7.35
N TRP A 569 14.37 37.11 -7.33
CA TRP A 569 14.43 35.66 -7.51
C TRP A 569 14.45 34.93 -6.15
N GLN A 570 14.10 33.65 -6.17
CA GLN A 570 14.15 32.79 -4.98
C GLN A 570 15.50 32.10 -4.92
N ASN A 571 16.09 31.92 -3.74
CA ASN A 571 17.37 31.22 -3.58
C ASN A 571 17.23 29.95 -2.72
N THR A 572 17.74 28.84 -3.24
CA THR A 572 17.88 27.57 -2.53
C THR A 572 19.37 27.26 -2.40
N ASN A 573 19.78 26.71 -1.27
CA ASN A 573 21.16 26.30 -1.05
C ASN A 573 21.35 24.83 -1.43
N ARG A 574 22.56 24.49 -1.84
CA ARG A 574 23.01 23.11 -2.12
C ARG A 574 24.34 22.89 -1.40
N GLU A 575 24.56 21.67 -0.89
CA GLU A 575 25.80 21.32 -0.18
C GLU A 575 27.07 21.58 -1.01
N GLU A 576 27.06 21.19 -2.27
CA GLU A 576 28.08 21.57 -3.24
C GLU A 576 27.46 22.36 -4.41
N ALA A 577 28.27 23.15 -5.12
CA ALA A 577 27.76 24.04 -6.17
C ALA A 577 26.99 23.32 -7.30
N THR A 578 27.28 22.04 -7.55
CA THR A 578 26.68 21.26 -8.65
C THR A 578 25.95 20.00 -8.19
N LYS A 579 26.14 19.51 -6.95
CA LYS A 579 25.54 18.26 -6.43
C LYS A 579 25.31 18.31 -4.90
N GLY A 580 24.55 17.36 -4.36
CA GLY A 580 24.26 17.25 -2.92
C GLY A 580 22.85 17.69 -2.53
N GLU A 581 22.54 17.65 -1.23
CA GLU A 581 21.20 17.94 -0.74
C GLU A 581 20.83 19.43 -0.82
N LEU A 582 19.55 19.70 -1.07
CA LEU A 582 18.99 21.05 -1.14
C LEU A 582 18.41 21.46 0.22
N TRP A 583 18.57 22.73 0.57
CA TRP A 583 17.95 23.31 1.76
C TRP A 583 17.65 24.79 1.56
N MET A 584 16.71 25.34 2.35
CA MET A 584 16.30 26.74 2.25
C MET A 584 16.38 27.46 3.60
N LEU A 585 16.66 28.76 3.56
CA LEU A 585 16.40 29.66 4.70
C LEU A 585 14.89 29.97 4.78
N PRO A 586 14.33 30.27 5.96
CA PRO A 586 12.91 30.58 6.13
C PRO A 586 12.38 31.68 5.20
N LEU A 587 13.19 32.72 4.96
CA LEU A 587 12.85 33.79 4.02
C LEU A 587 12.72 33.26 2.60
N ASN A 588 13.66 32.42 2.15
CA ASN A 588 13.64 31.84 0.82
C ASN A 588 12.51 30.82 0.63
N ALA A 589 12.14 30.09 1.69
CA ALA A 589 10.96 29.23 1.67
C ALA A 589 9.66 30.05 1.52
N ASP A 590 9.59 31.24 2.15
CA ASP A 590 8.44 32.14 1.97
C ASP A 590 8.35 32.70 0.54
N VAL A 591 9.47 33.19 -0.01
CA VAL A 591 9.56 33.67 -1.40
C VAL A 591 9.24 32.55 -2.39
N PHE A 592 9.64 31.31 -2.10
CA PHE A 592 9.29 30.13 -2.89
C PHE A 592 7.77 29.96 -2.97
N CYS A 593 7.10 29.90 -1.82
CA CYS A 593 5.64 29.78 -1.78
C CYS A 593 4.95 30.96 -2.48
N GLN A 594 5.44 32.18 -2.29
CA GLN A 594 4.91 33.37 -2.98
C GLN A 594 4.95 33.24 -4.50
N LYS A 595 6.05 32.73 -5.06
CA LYS A 595 6.18 32.55 -6.50
C LYS A 595 5.24 31.48 -7.04
N ILE A 596 5.12 30.34 -6.33
CA ILE A 596 4.16 29.28 -6.70
C ILE A 596 2.73 29.83 -6.68
N GLU A 597 2.37 30.58 -5.64
CA GLU A 597 1.04 31.21 -5.52
C GLU A 597 0.76 32.18 -6.67
N ALA A 598 1.74 33.00 -7.05
CA ALA A 598 1.60 33.94 -8.17
C ALA A 598 1.40 33.22 -9.52
N VAL A 599 2.04 32.06 -9.71
CA VAL A 599 1.82 31.22 -10.90
C VAL A 599 0.39 30.65 -10.87
N CYS A 600 -0.08 30.19 -9.71
CA CYS A 600 -1.45 29.69 -9.57
C CYS A 600 -2.49 30.78 -9.87
N ASP A 601 -2.26 32.01 -9.39
CA ASP A 601 -3.14 33.15 -9.66
C ASP A 601 -3.19 33.48 -11.16
N ALA A 602 -2.07 33.41 -11.86
CA ALA A 602 -2.00 33.70 -13.29
C ALA A 602 -2.85 32.77 -14.17
N PHE A 603 -3.04 31.52 -13.72
CA PHE A 603 -3.82 30.50 -14.44
C PHE A 603 -5.16 30.14 -13.77
N GLY A 604 -5.52 30.81 -12.67
CA GLY A 604 -6.77 30.56 -11.95
C GLY A 604 -6.82 29.23 -11.20
N TYR A 605 -5.67 28.63 -10.86
CA TYR A 605 -5.63 27.42 -10.03
C TYR A 605 -5.99 27.72 -8.59
N LYS A 606 -6.66 26.78 -7.92
CA LYS A 606 -7.01 26.89 -6.51
C LYS A 606 -5.76 26.71 -5.64
N LYS A 607 -5.14 27.80 -5.20
CA LYS A 607 -4.00 27.75 -4.27
C LYS A 607 -4.42 27.51 -2.82
N ASN A 608 -3.56 26.84 -2.05
CA ASN A 608 -3.67 26.73 -0.60
C ASN A 608 -3.21 28.04 0.07
N SER A 609 -3.49 28.17 1.38
CA SER A 609 -2.99 29.32 2.15
C SER A 609 -1.46 29.29 2.27
N ARG A 610 -0.84 30.47 2.42
CA ARG A 610 0.62 30.61 2.60
C ARG A 610 1.16 29.71 3.72
N ALA A 611 0.44 29.62 4.84
CA ALA A 611 0.83 28.79 5.98
C ALA A 611 0.86 27.29 5.63
N VAL A 612 -0.17 26.81 4.91
CA VAL A 612 -0.25 25.42 4.44
C VAL A 612 0.84 25.12 3.42
N ASN A 613 1.10 26.04 2.49
CA ASN A 613 2.18 25.92 1.52
C ASN A 613 3.55 25.81 2.17
N LYS A 614 3.85 26.65 3.18
CA LYS A 614 5.13 26.58 3.90
C LYS A 614 5.27 25.29 4.72
N ALA A 615 4.19 24.82 5.35
CA ALA A 615 4.19 23.57 6.09
C ALA A 615 4.47 22.38 5.16
N HIS A 616 3.81 22.31 4.00
CA HIS A 616 4.05 21.25 3.03
C HIS A 616 5.45 21.34 2.41
N LEU A 617 5.92 22.53 2.07
CA LEU A 617 7.30 22.74 1.57
C LEU A 617 8.33 22.20 2.57
N GLY A 618 8.12 22.42 3.88
CA GLY A 618 8.99 21.87 4.93
C GLY A 618 9.01 20.34 5.03
N THR A 619 8.06 19.63 4.41
CA THR A 619 8.07 18.15 4.35
C THR A 619 8.88 17.60 3.17
N ILE A 620 9.16 18.44 2.16
CA ILE A 620 9.83 18.04 0.91
C ILE A 620 11.24 18.65 0.77
N ILE A 621 11.56 19.70 1.51
CA ILE A 621 12.90 20.28 1.59
C ILE A 621 13.23 20.76 3.02
N SER A 622 14.48 20.57 3.44
CA SER A 622 14.96 21.04 4.74
C SER A 622 14.96 22.58 4.81
N ILE A 623 14.24 23.14 5.79
CA ILE A 623 14.25 24.58 6.09
C ILE A 623 15.10 24.81 7.34
N ARG A 624 16.22 25.53 7.20
CA ARG A 624 17.23 25.71 8.25
C ARG A 624 17.32 27.16 8.70
N ASN A 625 17.37 27.40 10.00
CA ASN A 625 17.66 28.72 10.55
C ASN A 625 19.18 28.91 10.59
N SER A 626 19.74 29.37 9.46
CA SER A 626 21.18 29.54 9.18
C SER A 626 22.03 28.26 9.17
#